data_AF-A0A9Q1CKK7-F1
#
_entry.id   AF-A0A9Q1CKK7-F1
#
_cell.length_a   1.000
_cell.length_b   1.000
_cell.length_c   1.000
_cell.angle_alpha   90.00
_cell.angle_beta   90.00
_cell.angle_gamma   90.00
#
_symmetry.space_group_name_H-M   'P 1'
#
loop_
_entity.id
_entity.type
_entity.pdbx_description
1 polymer ?
#
loop_
_entity_poly.entity_id
_entity_poly.type
_entity_poly.pdbx_seq_one_letter_code
_entity_poly.pdbx_strand_id
1 'polypeptide(L)'
;MLIVEEDERVILDPATCRNYEIVDIGSPILGDTTLYNNESLLVLTESKVLKMRMADCSQFTTCEECIRPESPLGDPFCGWCTLEKRCTRYNECQDYNEKSRWLPYDEAECVAIAEVTPKALAREVHSQEVS
;
A
#
# COMPACT_ATOMS: atom_id res chain seq x y z
N MET A 1 -16.40 -11.29 6.12
CA MET A 1 -17.74 -10.66 6.11
C MET A 1 -17.96 -10.01 7.46
N LEU A 2 -18.21 -8.70 7.52
CA LEU A 2 -18.52 -8.02 8.79
C LEU A 2 -20.00 -8.24 9.08
N ILE A 3 -20.31 -8.79 10.25
CA ILE A 3 -21.68 -8.86 10.76
C ILE A 3 -21.82 -7.71 11.74
N VAL A 4 -22.65 -6.73 11.38
CA VAL A 4 -23.04 -5.65 12.28
C VAL A 4 -24.29 -6.13 13.01
N GLU A 5 -24.17 -6.38 14.31
CA GLU A 5 -25.34 -6.65 15.14
C GLU A 5 -26.09 -5.34 15.47
N GLU A 6 -27.34 -5.47 15.91
CA GLU A 6 -28.21 -4.33 16.26
C GLU A 6 -27.64 -3.45 17.39
N ASP A 7 -26.67 -3.95 18.16
CA ASP A 7 -25.97 -3.25 19.24
C ASP A 7 -24.65 -2.55 18.79
N GLU A 8 -24.50 -2.25 17.49
CA GLU A 8 -23.28 -1.64 16.89
C GLU A 8 -21.99 -2.47 17.09
N ARG A 9 -22.12 -3.70 17.56
CA ARG A 9 -20.99 -4.63 17.70
C ARG A 9 -20.65 -5.22 16.34
N VAL A 10 -19.41 -5.03 15.94
CA VAL A 10 -18.85 -5.64 14.73
C VAL A 10 -18.24 -6.97 15.12
N ILE A 11 -18.87 -8.07 14.69
CA ILE A 11 -18.29 -9.41 14.86
C ILE A 11 -17.39 -9.69 13.67
N LEU A 12 -16.11 -9.92 13.96
CA LEU A 12 -15.14 -10.39 12.99
C LEU A 12 -15.34 -11.89 12.79
N ASP A 13 -15.68 -12.31 11.58
CA ASP A 13 -15.73 -13.73 11.22
C ASP A 13 -14.29 -14.29 11.16
N PRO A 14 -13.90 -15.20 12.07
CA PRO A 14 -12.53 -15.71 12.12
C PRO A 14 -12.15 -16.55 10.90
N ALA A 15 -13.12 -17.02 10.10
CA ALA A 15 -12.82 -17.74 8.86
C ALA A 15 -12.39 -16.79 7.72
N THR A 16 -12.77 -15.51 7.79
CA THR A 16 -12.49 -14.52 6.73
C THR A 16 -11.60 -13.36 7.19
N CYS A 17 -11.46 -13.11 8.49
CA CYS A 17 -10.53 -12.14 9.03
C CYS A 17 -9.10 -12.69 9.07
N ARG A 18 -8.16 -11.92 8.52
CA ARG A 18 -6.73 -12.21 8.55
C ARG A 18 -5.99 -10.97 9.01
N ASN A 19 -4.92 -11.16 9.77
CA ASN A 19 -4.00 -10.07 10.09
C ASN A 19 -3.20 -9.74 8.83
N TYR A 20 -3.25 -8.48 8.39
CA TYR A 20 -2.42 -7.99 7.28
C TYR A 20 -0.99 -7.72 7.76
N GLU A 21 -0.82 -7.27 9.01
CA GLU A 21 0.47 -6.98 9.63
C GLU A 21 0.45 -7.32 11.14
N ILE A 22 1.60 -7.70 11.68
CA ILE A 22 1.83 -7.89 13.11
C ILE A 22 3.10 -7.10 13.47
N VAL A 23 2.96 -6.11 14.36
CA VAL A 23 4.07 -5.27 14.82
C VAL A 23 4.44 -5.63 16.26
N ASP A 24 5.71 -5.93 16.51
CA ASP A 24 6.23 -6.17 17.86
C ASP A 24 6.61 -4.84 18.53
N ILE A 25 5.98 -4.56 19.68
CA ILE A 25 6.21 -3.36 20.48
C ILE A 25 7.26 -3.59 21.59
N GLY A 26 7.62 -4.84 21.86
CA GLY A 26 8.63 -5.22 22.86
C GLY A 26 8.22 -4.94 24.32
N SER A 27 6.99 -4.49 24.57
CA SER A 27 6.45 -4.25 25.91
C SER A 27 4.94 -4.50 25.96
N PRO A 28 4.37 -4.87 27.13
CA PRO A 28 2.92 -5.03 27.28
C PRO A 28 2.15 -3.77 26.87
N ILE A 29 1.09 -3.97 26.08
CA ILE A 29 0.16 -2.93 25.65
C ILE A 29 -0.95 -2.81 26.70
N LEU A 30 -1.22 -1.59 27.16
CA LEU A 30 -2.35 -1.29 28.04
C LEU A 30 -3.65 -1.29 27.23
N GLY A 31 -4.77 -1.66 27.86
CA GLY A 31 -6.07 -1.83 27.17
C GLY A 31 -6.64 -0.54 26.55
N ASP A 32 -6.15 0.62 26.98
CA ASP A 32 -6.53 1.90 26.43
C ASP A 32 -5.72 2.15 25.15
N THR A 33 -6.36 2.03 23.99
CA THR A 33 -5.81 2.45 22.70
C THR A 33 -6.86 3.30 22.01
N THR A 34 -6.45 4.43 21.43
CA THR A 34 -7.39 5.36 20.79
C THR A 34 -6.97 5.75 19.38
N LEU A 35 -7.96 6.00 18.53
CA LEU A 35 -7.76 6.48 17.17
C LEU A 35 -7.54 8.00 17.19
N TYR A 36 -6.43 8.43 16.61
CA TYR A 36 -6.02 9.82 16.48
C TYR A 36 -6.05 10.26 15.02
N ASN A 37 -6.83 11.31 14.74
CA ASN A 37 -7.00 11.91 13.41
C ASN A 37 -7.41 10.93 12.30
N ASN A 38 -8.03 9.80 12.63
CA ASN A 38 -8.39 8.75 11.67
C ASN A 38 -7.21 8.20 10.84
N GLU A 39 -5.98 8.35 11.34
CA GLU A 39 -4.76 7.94 10.61
C GLU A 39 -3.77 7.17 11.48
N SER A 40 -3.80 7.41 12.79
CA SER A 40 -2.85 6.83 13.74
C SER A 40 -3.56 6.26 14.97
N LEU A 41 -2.99 5.22 15.55
CA LEU A 41 -3.36 4.69 16.86
C LEU A 41 -2.39 5.24 17.91
N LEU A 42 -2.93 5.70 19.03
CA LEU A 42 -2.16 5.99 20.24
C LEU A 42 -2.19 4.74 21.12
N VAL A 43 -1.07 4.03 21.14
CA VAL A 43 -0.88 2.80 21.88
C VAL A 43 -0.17 3.12 23.19
N LEU A 44 -0.76 2.72 24.31
CA LEU A 44 -0.19 2.94 25.63
C LEU A 44 0.59 1.72 26.11
N THR A 45 1.72 1.98 26.75
CA THR A 45 2.53 1.01 27.50
C THR A 45 2.71 1.56 28.92
N GLU A 46 3.30 0.78 29.83
CA GLU A 46 3.53 1.24 31.21
C GLU A 46 4.38 2.53 31.31
N SER A 47 5.25 2.79 30.32
CA SER A 47 6.23 3.88 30.39
C SER A 47 6.19 4.86 29.22
N LYS A 48 5.44 4.57 28.16
CA LYS A 48 5.43 5.35 26.92
C LYS A 48 4.05 5.37 26.28
N VAL A 49 3.78 6.47 25.57
CA VAL A 49 2.69 6.56 24.59
C VAL A 49 3.32 6.54 23.20
N LEU A 50 2.91 5.58 22.37
CA LEU A 50 3.39 5.41 21.01
C LEU A 50 2.32 5.86 20.02
N LYS A 51 2.68 6.74 19.08
CA LYS A 51 1.82 7.09 17.95
C LYS A 51 2.21 6.23 16.75
N MET A 52 1.36 5.28 16.40
CA MET A 52 1.58 4.36 15.28
C MET A 52 0.65 4.71 14.13
N ARG A 53 1.16 4.82 12.90
CA ARG A 53 0.26 4.93 11.74
C ARG A 53 -0.46 3.60 11.54
N MET A 54 -1.71 3.66 11.08
CA MET A 54 -2.48 2.44 10.78
C MET A 54 -1.96 1.65 9.59
N ALA A 55 -1.13 2.26 8.74
CA ALA A 55 -0.50 1.60 7.62
C ALA A 55 0.82 2.30 7.30
N ASP A 56 1.83 1.51 6.95
CA ASP A 56 3.11 1.99 6.45
C ASP A 56 3.39 1.38 5.07
N CYS A 57 2.75 1.95 4.05
CA CYS A 57 2.91 1.46 2.68
C CYS A 57 4.33 1.61 2.14
N SER A 58 5.15 2.49 2.75
CA SER A 58 6.51 2.75 2.29
C SER A 58 7.47 1.57 2.47
N GLN A 59 7.07 0.57 3.27
CA GLN A 59 7.80 -0.69 3.44
C GLN A 59 7.83 -1.54 2.15
N PHE A 60 6.87 -1.37 1.24
CA PHE A 60 6.80 -2.08 -0.03
C PHE A 60 7.44 -1.26 -1.14
N THR A 61 8.51 -1.80 -1.73
CA THR A 61 9.38 -1.04 -2.64
C THR A 61 9.13 -1.34 -4.11
N THR A 62 8.50 -2.47 -4.39
CA THR A 62 8.09 -2.89 -5.74
C THR A 62 6.57 -3.00 -5.83
N CYS A 63 6.05 -2.99 -7.06
CA CYS A 63 4.62 -3.12 -7.29
C CYS A 63 4.11 -4.49 -6.83
N GLU A 64 4.89 -5.53 -7.08
CA GLU A 64 4.59 -6.91 -6.74
C GLU A 64 4.58 -7.13 -5.22
N GLU A 65 5.46 -6.45 -4.49
CA GLU A 65 5.44 -6.43 -3.02
C GLU A 65 4.23 -5.68 -2.45
N CYS A 66 3.79 -4.60 -3.11
CA CYS A 66 2.69 -3.74 -2.67
C CYS A 66 1.31 -4.38 -2.92
N ILE A 67 1.11 -4.89 -4.13
CA ILE A 67 -0.16 -5.47 -4.57
C ILE A 67 -0.23 -6.96 -4.23
N ARG A 68 0.89 -7.69 -4.18
CA ARG A 68 0.92 -9.13 -3.86
C ARG A 68 -0.18 -9.92 -4.61
N PRO A 69 -0.26 -9.86 -5.95
CA PRO A 69 -1.37 -10.45 -6.73
C PRO A 69 -1.60 -11.95 -6.48
N GLU A 70 -0.56 -12.67 -6.02
CA GLU A 70 -0.63 -14.10 -5.70
C GLU A 70 -1.01 -14.39 -4.23
N SER A 71 -1.25 -13.37 -3.41
CA SER A 71 -1.48 -13.51 -1.97
C SER A 71 -2.72 -12.72 -1.51
N PRO A 72 -3.66 -13.34 -0.77
CA PRO A 72 -4.77 -12.63 -0.14
C PRO A 72 -4.35 -11.82 1.11
N LEU A 73 -3.05 -11.54 1.27
CA LEU A 73 -2.41 -10.94 2.45
C LEU A 73 -1.75 -9.60 2.10
N GLY A 74 -2.45 -8.75 1.35
CA GLY A 74 -2.06 -7.35 1.14
C GLY A 74 -2.54 -6.45 2.28
N ASP A 75 -1.92 -5.27 2.40
CA ASP A 75 -2.40 -4.23 3.31
C ASP A 75 -3.57 -3.47 2.64
N PRO A 76 -4.79 -3.50 3.21
CA PRO A 76 -5.97 -2.90 2.60
C PRO A 76 -5.92 -1.37 2.49
N PHE A 77 -4.96 -0.71 3.17
CA PHE A 77 -4.75 0.73 3.08
C PHE A 77 -3.77 1.10 1.96
N CYS A 78 -3.06 0.14 1.39
CA CYS A 78 -1.98 0.35 0.46
C CYS A 78 -2.37 0.04 -0.99
N GLY A 79 -1.62 0.64 -1.91
CA GLY A 79 -1.73 0.40 -3.33
C GLY A 79 -0.61 1.09 -4.08
N TRP A 80 -0.44 0.73 -5.36
CA TRP A 80 0.68 1.16 -6.17
C TRP A 80 0.37 2.43 -6.96
N CYS A 81 1.11 3.50 -6.70
CA CYS A 81 1.07 4.74 -7.46
C CYS A 81 1.95 4.62 -8.71
N THR A 82 1.32 4.39 -9.87
CA THR A 82 1.99 3.88 -11.08
C THR A 82 3.04 4.82 -11.66
N LEU A 83 2.75 6.12 -11.74
CA LEU A 83 3.67 7.12 -12.28
C LEU A 83 4.80 7.49 -11.31
N GLU A 84 4.53 7.39 -10.00
CA GLU A 84 5.53 7.69 -8.97
C GLU A 84 6.43 6.50 -8.65
N LYS A 85 6.00 5.28 -9.00
CA LYS A 85 6.67 4.02 -8.69
C LYS A 85 6.85 3.81 -7.19
N ARG A 86 5.79 4.04 -6.42
CA ARG A 86 5.77 3.90 -4.96
C ARG A 86 4.49 3.23 -4.50
N CYS A 87 4.59 2.47 -3.41
CA CYS A 87 3.43 2.01 -2.67
C CYS A 87 2.97 3.12 -1.71
N THR A 88 1.70 3.52 -1.79
CA THR A 88 1.15 4.66 -1.05
C THR A 88 -0.28 4.37 -0.60
N ARG A 89 -0.81 5.20 0.31
CA ARG A 89 -2.27 5.30 0.47
C ARG A 89 -2.91 5.95 -0.74
N TYR A 90 -4.22 5.76 -0.89
CA TYR A 90 -5.00 6.31 -2.01
C TYR A 90 -4.83 7.84 -2.13
N ASN A 91 -4.99 8.59 -1.04
CA ASN A 91 -4.91 10.05 -1.02
C ASN A 91 -3.47 10.62 -1.05
N GLU A 92 -2.45 9.77 -0.99
CA GLU A 92 -1.03 10.18 -1.02
C GLU A 92 -0.41 10.11 -2.43
N CYS A 93 -1.10 9.49 -3.39
CA CYS A 93 -0.68 9.39 -4.78
C CYS A 93 -1.16 10.61 -5.58
N GLN A 94 -0.30 11.22 -6.38
CA GLN A 94 -0.70 12.34 -7.23
C GLN A 94 -1.71 11.89 -8.30
N ASP A 95 -2.77 12.69 -8.49
CA ASP A 95 -3.88 12.42 -9.41
C ASP A 95 -4.55 11.06 -9.20
N TYR A 96 -4.56 10.56 -7.96
CA TYR A 96 -5.07 9.24 -7.56
C TYR A 96 -6.46 8.86 -8.10
N ASN A 97 -7.31 9.85 -8.42
CA ASN A 97 -8.64 9.64 -9.01
C ASN A 97 -8.61 9.32 -10.51
N GLU A 98 -7.48 9.49 -11.19
CA GLU A 98 -7.33 9.13 -12.60
C GLU A 98 -7.22 7.61 -12.77
N LYS A 99 -7.76 7.12 -13.89
CA LYS A 99 -7.73 5.69 -14.22
C LYS A 99 -6.30 5.16 -14.24
N SER A 100 -6.09 4.01 -13.59
CA SER A 100 -4.79 3.33 -13.52
C SER A 100 -3.67 4.14 -12.87
N ARG A 101 -3.98 5.28 -12.22
CA ARG A 101 -2.97 6.06 -11.49
C ARG A 101 -2.61 5.40 -10.15
N TRP A 102 -3.59 4.86 -9.46
CA TRP A 102 -3.42 4.11 -8.23
C TRP A 102 -4.05 2.71 -8.37
N LEU A 103 -3.25 1.66 -8.22
CA LEU A 103 -3.71 0.27 -8.24
C LEU A 103 -3.92 -0.23 -6.81
N PRO A 104 -5.08 -0.79 -6.47
CA PRO A 104 -5.33 -1.32 -5.13
C PRO A 104 -4.47 -2.55 -4.81
N TYR A 105 -4.36 -2.88 -3.52
CA TYR A 105 -3.65 -4.07 -3.04
C TYR A 105 -4.20 -5.41 -3.55
N ASP A 106 -5.38 -5.47 -4.15
CA ASP A 106 -5.98 -6.70 -4.68
C ASP A 106 -6.07 -6.71 -6.21
N GLU A 107 -5.37 -5.79 -6.86
CA GLU A 107 -5.27 -5.72 -8.31
C GLU A 107 -4.59 -6.98 -8.88
N ALA A 108 -5.02 -7.42 -10.06
CA ALA A 108 -4.56 -8.67 -10.64
C ALA A 108 -3.11 -8.60 -11.15
N GLU A 109 -2.68 -7.43 -11.63
CA GLU A 109 -1.36 -7.26 -12.23
C GLU A 109 -0.82 -5.83 -12.11
N CYS A 110 0.51 -5.74 -12.14
CA CYS A 110 1.24 -4.49 -12.20
C CYS A 110 1.32 -3.95 -13.63
N VAL A 111 1.37 -2.62 -13.79
CA VAL A 111 1.53 -2.00 -15.12
C VAL A 111 2.87 -2.38 -15.74
N ALA A 112 2.83 -2.95 -16.94
CA ALA A 112 3.99 -3.30 -17.73
C ALA A 112 3.91 -2.76 -19.16
N ILE A 113 5.08 -2.55 -19.80
CA ILE A 113 5.16 -2.22 -21.21
C ILE A 113 5.04 -3.53 -22.00
N ALA A 114 3.92 -3.74 -22.68
CA ALA A 114 3.67 -4.97 -23.43
C ALA A 114 4.53 -5.09 -24.70
N GLU A 115 4.71 -4.00 -25.44
CA GLU A 115 5.46 -3.98 -26.70
C GLU A 115 6.12 -2.63 -26.95
N VAL A 116 7.32 -2.66 -27.56
CA VAL A 116 8.03 -1.47 -28.05
C VAL A 116 8.43 -1.72 -29.50
N THR A 117 7.95 -0.87 -30.41
CA THR A 117 8.20 -0.99 -31.85
C THR A 117 8.67 0.35 -32.45
N PRO A 118 9.88 0.41 -33.04
CA PRO A 118 10.85 -0.68 -33.22
C PRO A 118 11.56 -1.05 -31.91
N LYS A 119 11.92 -2.33 -31.73
CA LYS A 119 12.68 -2.81 -30.56
C LYS A 119 14.05 -2.14 -30.41
N ALA A 120 14.63 -1.69 -31.52
CA ALA A 120 15.86 -0.93 -31.55
C ALA A 120 15.86 0.01 -32.76
N LEU A 121 16.36 1.22 -32.55
CA LEU A 121 16.63 2.17 -33.63
C LEU A 121 18.09 2.06 -34.04
N ALA A 122 18.38 2.21 -35.34
CA ALA A 122 19.74 2.30 -35.84
C ALA A 122 20.39 3.60 -35.32
N ARG A 123 21.67 3.52 -34.96
CA ARG A 123 22.44 4.70 -34.53
C ARG A 123 22.75 5.58 -35.76
N GLU A 124 22.15 6.75 -35.85
CA GLU A 124 22.53 7.76 -36.83
C GLU A 124 23.85 8.43 -36.40
N VAL A 125 24.91 8.26 -37.19
CA VAL A 125 26.18 8.99 -37.01
C VAL A 125 26.08 10.25 -37.87
N HIS A 126 25.77 11.39 -37.24
CA HIS A 126 25.87 12.67 -37.92
C HIS A 126 27.35 13.07 -38.01
N SER A 127 27.97 12.77 -39.16
CA SER A 127 29.28 13.32 -39.51
C SER A 127 29.10 14.80 -39.80
N GLN A 128 29.38 15.66 -38.82
CA GLN A 128 29.64 17.07 -39.13
C GLN A 128 30.97 17.13 -39.86
N GLU A 129 30.94 17.30 -41.18
CA GLU A 129 32.09 17.81 -41.92
C GLU A 129 32.30 19.26 -41.45
N VAL A 130 33.26 19.45 -40.55
CA VAL A 130 33.77 20.78 -40.21
C VAL A 130 34.57 21.26 -41.41
N SER A 131 34.00 22.20 -42.16
CA SER A 131 34.73 23.00 -43.15
C SER A 131 35.47 24.16 -42.50
#